data_AF-A0A7S2TDD6-F1
#
_entry.id   AF-A0A7S2TDD6-F1
#
_cell.length_a   1.000
_cell.length_b   1.000
_cell.length_c   1.000
_cell.angle_alpha   90.00
_cell.angle_beta   90.00
_cell.angle_gamma   90.00
#
_symmetry.space_group_name_H-M   'P 1'
#
loop_
_entity.id
_entity.type
_entity.pdbx_description
1 polymer ?
#
loop_
_entity_poly.entity_id
_entity_poly.type
_entity_poly.pdbx_seq_one_letter_code
_entity_poly.pdbx_strand_id
1 'polypeptide(L)'
;LGFTKTIAREGASKNIVANCIAPLAASRMTETVMPKEMLQNLNPEFVAPVVAYLCHENCKDTGGVYELGAGWIAKLRWQRAKGGFLPYGDFSPEAVEKVWEQVQDFDNEPEYPESTQDSFPPVMDNIARYE
;
A
#
# COMPACT_ATOMS: atom_id res chain seq x y z
N LEU A 1 5.65 5.49 3.46
CA LEU A 1 5.22 4.07 3.44
C LEU A 1 6.37 3.11 3.80
N GLY A 2 7.48 3.10 3.05
CA GLY A 2 8.61 2.17 3.30
C GLY A 2 9.17 2.21 4.74
N PHE A 3 9.55 3.40 5.22
CA PHE A 3 10.05 3.58 6.60
C PHE A 3 9.10 3.03 7.68
N THR A 4 7.80 3.35 7.59
CA THR A 4 6.77 2.82 8.51
C THR A 4 6.68 1.30 8.47
N LYS A 5 6.72 0.69 7.27
CA LYS A 5 6.67 -0.77 7.11
C LYS A 5 7.89 -1.44 7.77
N THR A 6 9.08 -0.86 7.65
CA THR A 6 10.29 -1.35 8.34
C THR A 6 10.14 -1.27 9.85
N ILE A 7 9.75 -0.12 10.40
CA ILE A 7 9.54 0.03 11.86
C ILE A 7 8.49 -0.94 12.36
N ALA A 8 7.38 -1.11 11.64
CA ALA A 8 6.32 -2.03 12.03
C ALA A 8 6.82 -3.48 12.18
N ARG A 9 7.78 -3.90 11.36
CA ARG A 9 8.39 -5.24 11.44
C ARG A 9 9.44 -5.32 12.54
N GLU A 10 10.37 -4.36 12.63
CA GLU A 10 11.43 -4.37 13.66
C GLU A 10 10.91 -4.15 15.09
N GLY A 11 9.83 -3.36 15.21
CA GLY A 11 9.17 -3.01 16.46
C GLY A 11 8.31 -4.12 17.06
N ALA A 12 7.90 -5.12 16.26
CA ALA A 12 6.97 -6.18 16.68
C ALA A 12 7.44 -6.92 17.95
N SER A 13 8.74 -7.24 18.04
CA SER A 13 9.35 -7.90 19.20
C SER A 13 9.34 -7.08 20.50
N LYS A 14 9.11 -5.77 20.39
CA LYS A 14 9.19 -4.81 21.51
C LYS A 14 7.84 -4.16 21.81
N ASN A 15 6.75 -4.68 21.23
CA ASN A 15 5.41 -4.07 21.31
C ASN A 15 5.41 -2.61 20.80
N ILE A 16 6.26 -2.31 19.81
CA ILE A 16 6.28 -1.01 19.12
C ILE A 16 5.52 -1.18 17.81
N VAL A 17 4.41 -0.45 17.67
CA VAL A 17 3.61 -0.40 16.44
C VAL A 17 3.87 0.90 15.69
N ALA A 18 3.74 0.86 14.36
CA ALA A 18 3.88 2.05 13.52
C ALA A 18 2.89 2.00 12.37
N ASN A 19 2.06 3.04 12.23
CA ASN A 19 1.09 3.20 11.15
C ASN A 19 1.36 4.51 10.40
N CYS A 20 0.93 4.58 9.14
CA CYS A 20 1.07 5.76 8.30
C CYS A 20 -0.31 6.31 7.97
N ILE A 21 -0.46 7.63 8.06
CA ILE A 21 -1.66 8.33 7.64
C ILE A 21 -1.36 9.30 6.49
N ALA A 22 -2.31 9.46 5.59
CA ALA A 22 -2.37 10.46 4.54
C ALA A 22 -3.60 11.35 4.81
N PRO A 23 -3.47 12.37 5.68
CA PRO A 23 -4.59 13.19 6.09
C PRO A 23 -4.93 14.27 5.06
N LEU A 24 -6.22 14.50 4.86
CA LEU A 24 -6.75 15.67 4.18
C LEU A 24 -7.40 16.60 5.21
N ALA A 25 -6.72 17.70 5.50
CA ALA A 25 -7.16 18.70 6.47
C ALA A 25 -6.70 20.11 6.07
N ALA A 26 -7.48 21.11 6.43
CA ALA A 26 -7.17 22.51 6.22
C ALA A 26 -6.03 22.95 7.14
N SER A 27 -5.02 23.57 6.55
CA SER A 27 -3.88 24.16 7.24
C SER A 27 -3.26 25.27 6.39
N ARG A 28 -2.36 26.04 6.98
CA ARG A 28 -1.53 27.01 6.23
C ARG A 28 -0.82 26.38 5.03
N MET A 29 -0.46 25.09 5.11
CA MET A 29 0.23 24.38 4.03
C MET A 29 -0.72 24.05 2.86
N THR A 30 -1.98 23.70 3.14
CA THR A 30 -2.96 23.30 2.10
C THR A 30 -3.70 24.50 1.51
N GLU A 31 -3.71 25.65 2.19
CA GLU A 31 -4.28 26.92 1.70
C GLU A 31 -3.71 27.41 0.37
N THR A 32 -2.47 27.04 0.05
CA THR A 32 -1.80 27.47 -1.18
C THR A 32 -2.16 26.62 -2.40
N VAL A 33 -2.73 25.44 -2.19
CA VAL A 33 -2.98 24.44 -3.25
C VAL A 33 -4.44 23.98 -3.34
N MET A 34 -5.29 24.31 -2.36
CA MET A 34 -6.71 23.93 -2.34
C MET A 34 -7.64 25.15 -2.38
N PRO A 35 -8.79 25.06 -3.07
CA PRO A 35 -9.81 26.11 -3.03
C PRO A 35 -10.37 26.35 -1.61
N LYS A 36 -10.66 27.60 -1.27
CA LYS A 36 -11.18 27.99 0.05
C LYS A 36 -12.48 27.27 0.43
N GLU A 37 -13.37 27.03 -0.52
CA GLU A 37 -14.65 26.35 -0.30
C GLU A 37 -14.45 24.89 0.15
N MET A 38 -13.40 24.22 -0.35
CA MET A 38 -13.05 22.86 0.07
C MET A 38 -12.48 22.86 1.49
N LEU A 39 -11.62 23.83 1.81
CA LEU A 39 -10.97 23.93 3.12
C LEU A 39 -11.95 24.15 4.27
N GLN A 40 -13.09 24.80 4.02
CA GLN A 40 -14.13 25.03 5.04
C GLN A 40 -14.68 23.72 5.66
N ASN A 41 -14.67 22.63 4.88
CA ASN A 41 -15.20 21.33 5.31
C ASN A 41 -14.10 20.33 5.71
N LEU A 42 -12.84 20.77 5.77
CA LEU A 42 -11.69 19.94 6.08
C LEU A 42 -11.09 20.28 7.45
N ASN A 43 -11.91 20.31 8.50
CA ASN A 43 -11.42 20.59 9.85
C ASN A 43 -10.43 19.50 10.32
N PRO A 44 -9.22 19.85 10.81
CA PRO A 44 -8.28 18.91 11.43
C PRO A 44 -8.86 18.04 12.55
N GLU A 45 -9.95 18.45 13.19
CA GLU A 45 -10.68 17.64 14.18
C GLU A 45 -11.19 16.29 13.63
N PHE A 46 -11.35 16.16 12.31
CA PHE A 46 -11.69 14.88 11.68
C PHE A 46 -10.50 13.90 11.62
N VAL A 47 -9.28 14.40 11.79
CA VAL A 47 -8.04 13.60 11.77
C VAL A 47 -7.68 13.09 13.16
N ALA A 48 -7.83 13.93 14.18
CA ALA A 48 -7.32 13.67 15.53
C ALA A 48 -7.84 12.37 16.17
N PRO A 49 -9.13 11.98 16.06
CA PRO A 49 -9.62 10.73 16.62
C PRO A 49 -8.95 9.49 16.02
N VAL A 50 -8.61 9.54 14.73
CA VAL A 50 -7.96 8.41 14.04
C VAL A 50 -6.54 8.23 14.56
N VAL A 51 -5.79 9.33 14.72
CA VAL A 51 -4.45 9.31 15.32
C VAL A 51 -4.52 8.80 16.76
N ALA A 52 -5.46 9.31 17.55
CA ALA A 52 -5.64 8.87 18.93
C ALA A 52 -5.92 7.36 19.01
N TYR A 53 -6.78 6.83 18.15
CA TYR A 53 -7.07 5.40 18.11
C TYR A 53 -5.85 4.57 17.66
N LEU A 54 -5.13 4.98 16.61
CA LEU A 54 -3.94 4.26 16.13
C LEU A 54 -2.80 4.23 17.15
N CYS A 55 -2.77 5.16 18.10
CA CYS A 55 -1.82 5.21 19.22
C CYS A 55 -2.37 4.58 20.51
N HIS A 56 -3.63 4.15 20.55
CA HIS A 56 -4.26 3.58 21.74
C HIS A 56 -3.83 2.12 21.96
N GLU A 57 -3.71 1.67 23.21
CA GLU A 57 -3.29 0.30 23.57
C GLU A 57 -4.21 -0.82 23.01
N ASN A 58 -5.47 -0.47 22.75
CA ASN A 58 -6.46 -1.38 22.15
C ASN A 58 -6.31 -1.52 20.63
N CYS A 59 -5.62 -0.59 19.95
CA CYS A 59 -5.34 -0.73 18.53
C CYS A 59 -4.19 -1.71 18.34
N LYS A 60 -4.46 -2.82 17.64
CA LYS A 60 -3.46 -3.85 17.31
C LYS A 60 -2.93 -3.75 15.90
N ASP A 61 -3.39 -2.77 15.11
CA ASP A 61 -2.91 -2.58 13.74
C ASP A 61 -1.48 -2.02 13.73
N THR A 62 -0.64 -2.57 12.86
CA THR A 62 0.73 -2.10 12.64
C THR A 62 1.09 -2.25 11.16
N GLY A 63 1.91 -1.34 10.66
CA GLY A 63 2.25 -1.25 9.24
C GLY A 63 1.07 -0.81 8.36
N GLY A 64 -0.05 -0.38 8.94
CA GLY A 64 -1.20 0.13 8.21
C GLY A 64 -0.91 1.43 7.48
N VAL A 65 -1.65 1.66 6.41
CA VAL A 65 -1.64 2.91 5.63
C VAL A 65 -3.08 3.37 5.53
N TYR A 66 -3.35 4.60 5.93
CA TYR A 66 -4.71 5.10 6.02
C TYR A 66 -4.85 6.44 5.33
N GLU A 67 -5.87 6.58 4.48
CA GLU A 67 -6.35 7.88 4.03
C GLU A 67 -7.52 8.30 4.90
N LEU A 68 -7.58 9.59 5.22
CA LEU A 68 -8.63 10.12 6.07
C LEU A 68 -8.83 11.62 5.91
N GLY A 69 -10.06 12.08 6.05
CA GLY A 69 -10.44 13.49 5.92
C GLY A 69 -11.96 13.64 5.87
N ALA A 70 -12.48 14.79 6.29
CA ALA A 70 -13.93 15.08 6.31
C ALA A 70 -14.79 13.99 6.98
N GLY A 71 -14.27 13.28 7.98
CA GLY A 71 -14.96 12.19 8.69
C GLY A 71 -14.93 10.81 7.99
N TRP A 72 -14.29 10.70 6.84
CA TRP A 72 -14.03 9.43 6.15
C TRP A 72 -12.65 8.87 6.50
N ILE A 73 -12.53 7.54 6.56
CA ILE A 73 -11.29 6.81 6.83
C ILE A 73 -11.29 5.54 5.96
N ALA A 74 -10.18 5.25 5.29
CA ALA A 74 -9.97 3.98 4.60
C ALA A 74 -8.55 3.46 4.80
N LYS A 75 -8.41 2.13 4.80
CA LYS A 75 -7.11 1.46 4.81
C LYS A 75 -6.69 1.12 3.39
N LEU A 76 -5.44 1.41 3.06
CA LEU A 76 -4.82 1.11 1.78
C LEU A 76 -3.95 -0.14 1.88
N ARG A 77 -3.87 -0.88 0.79
CA ARG A 77 -2.97 -2.02 0.61
C ARG A 77 -2.45 -2.08 -0.82
N TRP A 78 -1.37 -2.84 -1.01
CA TRP A 78 -0.90 -3.16 -2.36
C TRP A 78 -1.82 -4.19 -3.01
N GLN A 79 -2.04 -4.00 -4.31
CA GLN A 79 -2.56 -5.01 -5.22
C GLN A 79 -1.47 -5.28 -6.26
N ARG A 80 -1.25 -6.56 -6.58
CA ARG A 80 -0.30 -7.02 -7.59
C ARG A 80 -1.09 -7.81 -8.64
N ALA A 81 -0.91 -7.48 -9.92
CA ALA A 81 -1.38 -8.32 -11.02
C ALA A 81 -0.79 -9.73 -10.92
N LYS A 82 -1.46 -10.75 -11.47
CA LYS A 82 -0.91 -12.12 -11.50
C LYS A 82 0.42 -12.20 -12.25
N GLY A 83 0.61 -11.32 -13.23
CA GLY A 83 1.83 -11.19 -14.00
C GLY A 83 1.87 -12.11 -15.22
N GLY A 84 2.90 -11.93 -16.04
CA GLY A 84 3.20 -12.77 -17.21
C GLY A 84 4.58 -13.41 -17.08
N PHE A 85 4.75 -14.58 -17.71
CA PHE A 85 6.04 -15.27 -17.78
C PHE A 85 6.58 -15.19 -19.21
N LEU A 86 7.84 -14.78 -19.34
CA LEU A 86 8.53 -14.79 -20.63
C LEU A 86 8.74 -16.23 -21.09
N PRO A 87 8.69 -16.51 -22.41
CA PRO A 87 9.00 -17.83 -22.93
C PRO A 87 10.43 -18.25 -22.55
N TYR A 88 10.61 -19.53 -22.26
CA TYR A 88 11.95 -20.04 -21.94
C TYR A 88 12.93 -19.84 -23.10
N GLY A 89 14.11 -19.32 -22.78
CA GLY A 89 15.16 -19.04 -23.75
C GLY A 89 14.96 -17.76 -24.57
N ASP A 90 13.84 -17.04 -24.38
CA ASP A 90 13.55 -15.77 -25.05
C ASP A 90 13.29 -14.67 -24.02
N PHE A 91 14.37 -13.96 -23.65
CA PHE A 91 14.35 -12.82 -22.73
C PHE A 91 14.52 -11.49 -23.48
N SER A 92 14.08 -11.45 -24.74
CA SER A 92 14.13 -10.26 -25.57
C SER A 92 13.06 -9.23 -25.15
N PRO A 93 13.25 -7.95 -25.46
CA PRO A 93 12.20 -6.93 -25.31
C PRO A 93 10.91 -7.30 -26.05
N GLU A 94 11.01 -7.95 -27.22
CA GLU A 94 9.86 -8.40 -28.01
C GLU A 94 9.07 -9.51 -27.28
N ALA A 95 9.74 -10.37 -26.52
CA ALA A 95 9.08 -11.35 -25.65
C ALA A 95 8.32 -10.67 -24.49
N VAL A 96 8.85 -9.56 -23.95
CA VAL A 96 8.18 -8.77 -22.91
C VAL A 96 6.91 -8.14 -23.47
N GLU A 97 6.97 -7.55 -24.67
CA GLU A 97 5.81 -6.94 -25.33
C GLU A 97 4.65 -7.95 -25.45
N LYS A 98 4.94 -9.20 -25.84
CA LYS A 98 3.93 -10.26 -25.99
C LYS A 98 3.16 -10.60 -24.70
N VAL A 99 3.74 -10.37 -23.53
CA VAL A 99 3.13 -10.68 -22.23
C VAL A 99 2.71 -9.42 -21.46
N TRP A 100 2.93 -8.24 -22.02
CA TRP A 100 2.78 -6.97 -21.30
C TRP A 100 1.34 -6.71 -20.83
N GLU A 101 0.34 -7.11 -21.63
CA GLU A 101 -1.06 -7.03 -21.23
C GLU A 101 -1.35 -7.84 -19.96
N GLN A 102 -0.76 -9.04 -19.81
CA GLN A 102 -0.91 -9.88 -18.62
C GLN A 102 -0.22 -9.28 -17.39
N VAL A 103 0.92 -8.59 -17.58
CA VAL A 103 1.66 -7.91 -16.51
C VAL A 103 0.84 -6.75 -15.92
N GLN A 104 -0.02 -6.14 -16.73
CA GLN A 104 -0.84 -4.99 -16.35
C GLN A 104 -2.30 -5.37 -16.03
N ASP A 105 -2.64 -6.66 -16.07
CA ASP A 105 -3.98 -7.14 -15.79
C ASP A 105 -4.23 -7.26 -14.28
N PHE A 106 -4.96 -6.28 -13.76
CA PHE A 106 -5.36 -6.23 -12.36
C PHE A 106 -6.76 -6.81 -12.09
N ASP A 107 -7.49 -7.20 -13.14
CA ASP A 107 -8.87 -7.66 -13.04
C ASP A 107 -8.94 -9.17 -12.87
N ASN A 108 -7.99 -9.91 -13.47
CA ASN A 108 -7.95 -11.37 -13.40
C ASN A 108 -7.03 -11.88 -12.28
N GLU A 109 -7.64 -12.35 -11.20
CA GLU A 109 -6.98 -13.00 -10.05
C GLU A 109 -5.83 -12.17 -9.44
N PRO A 110 -6.07 -10.90 -9.04
CA PRO A 110 -5.04 -10.10 -8.41
C PRO A 110 -4.66 -10.63 -7.03
N GLU A 111 -3.43 -10.38 -6.64
CA GLU A 111 -2.87 -10.76 -5.34
C GLU A 111 -2.65 -9.53 -4.44
N TYR A 112 -2.53 -9.78 -3.13
CA TYR A 112 -2.42 -8.74 -2.11
C TYR A 112 -1.26 -9.01 -1.17
N PRO A 113 -0.01 -8.84 -1.64
CA PRO A 113 1.18 -9.21 -0.88
C PRO A 113 1.33 -8.34 0.39
N GLU A 114 1.69 -8.97 1.51
CA GLU A 114 1.87 -8.31 2.82
C GLU A 114 3.30 -8.42 3.35
N SER A 115 4.09 -9.32 2.78
CA SER A 115 5.45 -9.64 3.18
C SER A 115 6.37 -9.78 1.96
N THR A 116 7.68 -9.73 2.20
CA THR A 116 8.66 -10.02 1.15
C THR A 116 8.55 -11.47 0.66
N GLN A 117 8.10 -12.37 1.53
CA GLN A 117 7.94 -13.79 1.24
C GLN A 117 6.90 -14.05 0.14
N ASP A 118 5.87 -13.22 0.05
CA ASP A 118 4.80 -13.34 -0.96
C ASP A 118 5.29 -13.07 -2.39
N SER A 119 6.50 -12.51 -2.53
CA SER A 119 7.12 -12.27 -3.82
C SER A 119 7.77 -13.50 -4.45
N PHE A 120 8.10 -14.53 -3.66
CA PHE A 120 8.86 -15.69 -4.15
C PHE A 120 8.02 -16.77 -4.87
N PRO A 121 6.79 -17.13 -4.45
CA PRO A 121 6.07 -18.26 -5.03
C PRO A 121 5.95 -18.22 -6.57
N PRO A 122 5.55 -17.11 -7.21
CA PRO A 122 5.45 -17.09 -8.68
C PRO A 122 6.79 -17.34 -9.38
N VAL A 123 7.89 -16.91 -8.77
CA VAL A 123 9.24 -17.14 -9.30
C VAL A 123 9.63 -18.61 -9.15
N MET A 124 9.36 -19.22 -8.00
CA MET A 124 9.68 -20.62 -7.72
C MET A 124 8.83 -21.57 -8.59
N ASP A 125 7.54 -21.28 -8.75
CA ASP A 125 6.65 -22.04 -9.62
C ASP A 125 7.13 -22.04 -11.07
N ASN A 126 7.69 -20.92 -11.53
CA ASN A 126 8.27 -20.84 -12.86
C ASN A 126 9.59 -21.58 -12.98
N ILE A 127 10.41 -21.62 -11.92
CA ILE A 127 11.63 -22.45 -11.90
C ILE A 127 11.28 -23.94 -12.05
N ALA A 128 10.25 -24.41 -11.34
CA ALA A 128 9.81 -25.81 -11.42
C ALA A 128 9.25 -26.21 -12.80
N ARG A 129 8.85 -25.24 -13.65
CA ARG A 129 8.45 -25.51 -15.05
C ARG A 129 9.65 -25.75 -15.98
N TYR A 130 10.87 -25.53 -15.51
CA TYR A 130 12.10 -25.78 -16.27
C TYR A 130 12.72 -27.17 -16.00
N GLU A 131 12.16 -27.95 -15.08
CA GLU A 131 12.48 -29.38 -14.87
C GLU A 131 11.57 -30.27 -15.72
#